data_AF-A0A4Q3U2J2-F1
#
_entry.id   AF-A0A4Q3U2J2-F1
#
_cell.length_a   1.000
_cell.length_b   1.000
_cell.length_c   1.000
_cell.angle_alpha   90.00
_cell.angle_beta   90.00
_cell.angle_gamma   90.00
#
_symmetry.space_group_name_H-M   'P 1'
#
loop_
_entity.id
_entity.type
_entity.pdbx_description
1 polymer ?
#
loop_
_entity_poly.entity_id
_entity_poly.type
_entity_poly.pdbx_seq_one_letter_code
_entity_poly.pdbx_strand_id
1 'polypeptide(L)' 'MLSNRSRYALRAMVHLAGLPGGGPATIAEIADAAAAPRKFLEAILLDLR' A
#
# COMPACT_ATOMS: atom_id res chain seq x y z
N MET A 1 5.09 -2.30 -19.66
CA MET A 1 5.08 -3.24 -18.52
C MET A 1 5.05 -2.45 -17.23
N LEU A 2 4.21 -2.81 -16.27
CA LEU A 2 4.19 -2.17 -14.95
C LEU A 2 5.24 -2.79 -14.04
N SER A 3 6.02 -1.96 -13.35
CA SER A 3 6.98 -2.43 -12.35
C SER A 3 6.26 -3.06 -11.14
N ASN A 4 6.95 -3.95 -10.43
CA ASN A 4 6.42 -4.51 -9.17
C ASN A 4 6.13 -3.41 -8.15
N ARG A 5 6.97 -2.37 -8.13
CA ARG A 5 6.77 -1.17 -7.30
C ARG A 5 5.42 -0.52 -7.58
N SER A 6 5.12 -0.25 -8.86
CA SER A 6 3.85 0.35 -9.27
C SER A 6 2.64 -0.55 -8.95
N ARG A 7 2.80 -1.88 -9.05
CA ARG A 7 1.72 -2.83 -8.73
C ARG A 7 1.41 -2.87 -7.23
N TYR A 8 2.41 -2.86 -6.37
CA TYR A 8 2.21 -2.82 -4.92
C TYR A 8 1.63 -1.47 -4.47
N ALA A 9 2.14 -0.36 -5.02
CA ALA A 9 1.59 0.97 -4.79
C ALA A 9 0.10 1.03 -5.11
N LEU A 10 -0.29 0.54 -6.29
CA LEU A 10 -1.70 0.54 -6.70
C LEU A 10 -2.58 -0.28 -5.76
N ARG A 11 -2.16 -1.49 -5.37
CA ARG A 11 -2.94 -2.32 -4.43
C ARG A 11 -3.08 -1.67 -3.06
N ALA A 12 -2.00 -1.07 -2.54
CA ALA A 12 -2.02 -0.35 -1.28
C ALA A 12 -2.99 0.85 -1.32
N MET A 13 -2.96 1.64 -2.40
CA MET A 13 -3.87 2.78 -2.59
C MET A 13 -5.33 2.33 -2.71
N VAL A 14 -5.61 1.22 -3.41
CA VAL A 14 -6.96 0.65 -3.50
C VAL A 14 -7.46 0.19 -2.13
N HIS A 15 -6.59 -0.44 -1.32
CA HIS A 15 -6.94 -0.82 0.04
C HIS A 15 -7.26 0.40 0.92
N LEU A 16 -6.39 1.42 0.89
CA LEU A 16 -6.61 2.67 1.63
C LEU A 16 -7.90 3.38 1.22
N ALA A 17 -8.21 3.43 -0.08
CA ALA A 17 -9.45 4.02 -0.59
C ALA A 17 -10.73 3.25 -0.17
N GLY A 18 -10.59 1.96 0.17
CA GLY A 18 -11.69 1.13 0.63
C GLY A 18 -11.96 1.20 2.13
N LEU A 19 -11.14 1.91 2.91
CA LEU A 19 -11.29 1.99 4.36
C LEU A 19 -12.55 2.77 4.75
N PRO A 20 -13.38 2.25 5.67
CA PRO A 20 -14.57 2.94 6.14
C PRO A 20 -14.24 4.34 6.69
N GLY A 21 -14.83 5.37 6.11
CA GLY A 21 -14.62 6.76 6.52
C GLY A 21 -13.20 7.29 6.28
N GLY A 22 -12.38 6.63 5.46
CA GLY A 22 -10.97 7.02 5.28
C GLY A 22 -10.14 6.86 6.56
N GLY A 23 -10.52 5.92 7.42
CA GLY A 23 -9.83 5.66 8.68
C GLY A 23 -8.35 5.27 8.46
N PRO A 24 -7.50 5.43 9.48
CA PRO A 24 -6.11 5.01 9.40
C PRO A 24 -6.02 3.48 9.28
N ALA A 25 -5.04 3.00 8.52
CA ALA A 25 -4.61 1.60 8.53
C ALA A 25 -3.12 1.52 8.89
N THR A 26 -2.74 0.43 9.54
CA THR A 26 -1.35 0.16 9.87
C THR A 26 -0.59 -0.31 8.64
N ILE A 27 0.73 -0.08 8.64
CA ILE A 27 1.60 -0.55 7.55
C ILE A 27 1.53 -2.08 7.36
N ALA A 28 1.25 -2.83 8.42
CA ALA A 28 1.12 -4.28 8.38
C ALA A 28 -0.15 -4.71 7.64
N GLU A 29 -1.30 -4.11 7.97
CA GLU A 29 -2.58 -4.39 7.29
C GLU A 29 -2.51 -4.08 5.79
N ILE A 30 -1.89 -2.94 5.43
CA ILE A 30 -1.73 -2.55 4.03
C ILE A 30 -0.76 -3.50 3.31
N ALA A 31 0.32 -3.95 3.97
CA ALA A 31 1.28 -4.90 3.41
C ALA A 31 0.64 -6.26 3.10
N ASP A 32 -0.18 -6.76 4.02
CA ASP A 32 -0.92 -8.00 3.84
C ASP A 32 -1.94 -7.88 2.70
N ALA A 33 -2.71 -6.78 2.67
CA ALA A 33 -3.68 -6.51 1.61
C ALA A 33 -3.04 -6.33 0.23
N ALA A 34 -1.86 -5.69 0.17
CA ALA A 34 -1.13 -5.47 -1.08
C ALA A 34 -0.30 -6.70 -1.53
N ALA A 35 -0.20 -7.73 -0.68
CA ALA A 35 0.72 -8.85 -0.81
C ALA A 35 2.17 -8.37 -1.07
N ALA A 36 2.62 -7.40 -0.27
CA ALA A 36 3.89 -6.70 -0.45
C ALA A 36 4.79 -6.85 0.79
N PRO A 37 6.12 -7.01 0.64
CA PRO A 37 7.03 -6.98 1.78
C PRO A 37 6.94 -5.65 2.54
N ARG A 38 6.74 -5.70 3.86
CA ARG A 38 6.48 -4.52 4.70
C ARG A 38 7.49 -3.38 4.50
N LYS A 39 8.80 -3.68 4.55
CA LYS A 39 9.87 -2.67 4.34
C LYS A 39 9.84 -2.05 2.93
N PHE A 40 9.46 -2.83 1.93
CA PHE A 40 9.37 -2.34 0.55
C PHE A 40 8.15 -1.44 0.38
N LEU A 41 7.03 -1.82 0.96
CA LEU A 41 5.82 -1.00 0.97
C LEU A 41 6.02 0.31 1.73
N GLU A 42 6.75 0.29 2.85
CA GLU A 42 7.08 1.49 3.62
C GLU A 42 7.83 2.52 2.77
N ALA A 43 8.85 2.10 2.02
CA ALA A 43 9.55 2.98 1.08
C ALA A 43 8.64 3.49 -0.05
N ILE A 44 7.71 2.64 -0.54
CA ILE A 44 6.74 3.06 -1.56
C ILE A 44 5.82 4.16 -1.04
N LEU A 45 5.22 3.97 0.13
CA LEU A 45 4.27 4.92 0.71
C LEU A 45 4.96 6.22 1.13
N LEU A 46 6.22 6.15 1.58
CA LEU A 46 7.02 7.34 1.86
C LEU A 46 7.23 8.21 0.60
N ASP A 47 7.45 7.59 -0.56
CA ASP A 47 7.62 8.28 -1.84
C ASP A 47 6.29 8.78 -2.46
N LEU A 48 5.14 8.30 -1.96
CA LEU A 48 3.79 8.73 -2.40
C LEU A 48 3.21 9.88 -1.58
N ARG A 49 3.84 10.21 -0.44
CA ARG A 49 3.46 11.33 0.42
C ARG A 49 3.90 12.66 -0.20
#